data_AF-A0AAN1JL28-F1
#
_entry.id   AF-A0AAN1JL28-F1
#
_cell.length_a   1.000
_cell.length_b   1.000
_cell.length_c   1.000
_cell.angle_alpha   90.00
_cell.angle_beta   90.00
_cell.angle_gamma   90.00
#
_symmetry.space_group_name_H-M   'P 1'
#
loop_
_entity.id
_entity.type
_entity.pdbx_description
1 polymer ?
#
loop_
_entity_poly.entity_id
_entity_poly.type
_entity_poly.pdbx_seq_one_letter_code
_entity_poly.pdbx_strand_id
1 'polypeptide(L)' 'MQFDYKGFHIDASPLDEGGRYYARAKIYQRTSAAGDAVEVKYSGDLGDYPSDADAIEAAQRWAIQWCDNRSG' A
#
# COMPACT_ATOMS: atom_id res chain seq x y z
N MET A 1 -7.78 1.59 -1.31
CA MET A 1 -7.75 1.18 -2.74
C MET A 1 -6.84 -0.01 -2.87
N GLN A 2 -7.27 -1.07 -3.56
CA GLN A 2 -6.48 -2.30 -3.73
C GLN A 2 -6.14 -2.53 -5.19
N PHE A 3 -4.91 -2.91 -5.49
CA PHE A 3 -4.45 -3.22 -6.85
C PHE A 3 -3.27 -4.19 -6.84
N ASP A 4 -3.14 -4.99 -7.89
CA ASP A 4 -2.00 -5.89 -8.07
C ASP A 4 -0.90 -5.21 -8.91
N TYR A 5 0.36 -5.34 -8.49
CA TYR A 5 1.53 -4.78 -9.17
C TYR A 5 2.74 -5.72 -9.10
N LYS A 6 3.31 -6.09 -10.25
CA LYS A 6 4.51 -6.95 -10.35
C LYS A 6 4.45 -8.26 -9.52
N GLY A 7 3.27 -8.85 -9.35
CA GLY A 7 3.08 -10.08 -8.55
C GLY A 7 2.86 -9.84 -7.05
N PHE A 8 2.84 -8.58 -6.61
CA PHE A 8 2.44 -8.17 -5.28
C PHE A 8 1.02 -7.62 -5.29
N HIS A 9 0.25 -7.90 -4.26
CA HIS A 9 -1.04 -7.28 -4.02
C HIS A 9 -0.82 -6.08 -3.09
N ILE A 10 -1.29 -4.90 -3.47
CA ILE A 10 -1.11 -3.67 -2.72
C ILE A 10 -2.47 -3.18 -2.26
N ASP A 11 -2.61 -2.96 -0.95
CA ASP A 11 -3.75 -2.29 -0.32
C ASP A 11 -3.32 -0.90 0.16
N ALA A 12 -3.60 0.11 -0.65
CA ALA A 12 -3.42 1.53 -0.35
C ALA A 12 -4.70 2.09 0.28
N SER A 13 -4.95 1.73 1.54
CA SER A 13 -6.16 2.14 2.27
C SER A 13 -5.80 3.15 3.35
N PRO A 14 -6.13 4.45 3.15
CA PRO A 14 -5.83 5.47 4.14
C PRO A 14 -6.73 5.31 5.38
N LEU A 15 -6.25 5.77 6.53
CA LEU A 15 -7.09 5.89 7.72
C LEU A 15 -7.68 7.30 7.80
N ASP A 16 -8.99 7.38 7.91
CA ASP A 16 -9.68 8.56 8.38
C ASP A 16 -9.65 8.60 9.92
N GLU A 17 -9.07 9.65 10.47
CA GLU A 17 -9.10 9.90 11.90
C GLU A 17 -9.43 11.37 12.17
N GLY A 18 -10.70 11.63 12.47
CA GLY A 18 -11.18 12.94 12.91
C GLY A 18 -11.01 14.06 11.88
N GLY A 19 -11.05 13.75 10.58
CA GLY A 19 -10.87 14.72 9.50
C GLY A 19 -9.43 14.85 8.99
N ARG A 20 -8.52 13.96 9.39
CA ARG A 20 -7.20 13.80 8.79
C ARG A 20 -7.11 12.43 8.14
N TYR A 21 -6.52 12.38 6.95
CA TYR A 21 -6.30 11.15 6.22
C TYR A 21 -4.84 10.74 6.34
N TYR A 22 -4.60 9.58 6.92
CA TYR A 22 -3.25 9.04 7.03
C TYR A 22 -2.99 8.07 5.89
N ALA A 23 -1.98 8.34 5.09
CA ALA A 23 -1.62 7.47 3.97
C ALA A 23 -0.99 6.18 4.48
N ARG A 24 -1.58 5.04 4.09
CA ARG A 24 -1.08 3.71 4.44
C ARG A 24 -1.17 2.77 3.25
N ALA A 25 -0.13 1.97 3.09
CA ALA A 25 -0.06 0.91 2.12
C ALA A 25 0.40 -0.39 2.79
N LYS A 26 -0.32 -1.47 2.51
CA LYS A 26 0.10 -2.83 2.81
C LYS A 26 0.43 -3.54 1.51
N ILE A 27 1.53 -4.27 1.51
CA ILE A 27 1.99 -5.03 0.36
C ILE A 27 2.01 -6.49 0.79
N TYR A 28 1.31 -7.29 0.00
CA TYR A 28 1.20 -8.71 0.17
C TYR A 28 1.88 -9.38 -1.01
N GLN A 29 2.73 -10.36 -0.73
CA GLN A 29 3.32 -11.17 -1.78
C GLN A 29 2.38 -12.33 -2.07
N ARG A 30 1.97 -12.48 -3.33
CA ARG A 30 1.20 -13.64 -3.76
C ARG A 30 2.17 -14.82 -3.91
N THR A 31 2.13 -15.76 -2.97
CA THR A 31 2.90 -17.01 -3.12
C THR A 31 2.14 -17.93 -4.07
N SER A 32 2.85 -18.50 -5.05
CA SER A 32 2.22 -19.25 -6.15
C SER A 32 1.38 -20.44 -5.67
N ALA A 33 0.26 -20.64 -6.37
CA ALA A 33 -0.60 -21.82 -6.46
C ALA A 33 -1.85 -21.93 -5.56
N ALA A 34 -1.80 -21.64 -4.26
CA ALA A 34 -3.00 -21.75 -3.40
C ALA A 34 -2.86 -21.08 -2.02
N GLY A 35 -1.76 -20.34 -1.79
CA GLY A 35 -1.42 -19.81 -0.48
C GLY A 35 -1.94 -18.40 -0.29
N ASP A 36 -2.45 -18.12 0.90
CA ASP A 36 -2.84 -16.80 1.38
C ASP A 36 -1.83 -15.72 0.99
N ALA A 37 -2.35 -14.53 0.66
CA ALA A 37 -1.53 -13.36 0.40
C ALA A 37 -0.78 -13.02 1.71
N VAL A 38 0.54 -13.22 1.72
CA VAL A 38 1.34 -12.98 2.92
C VAL A 38 1.72 -11.50 2.95
N GLU A 39 1.36 -10.80 4.02
CA GLU A 39 1.82 -9.42 4.23
C GLU A 39 3.35 -9.43 4.35
N VAL A 40 4.03 -8.86 3.35
CA VAL A 40 5.49 -8.77 3.33
C VAL A 40 5.99 -7.40 3.76
N LYS A 41 5.11 -6.39 3.66
CA LYS A 41 5.46 -5.03 4.02
C LYS A 41 4.22 -4.22 4.38
N TYR A 42 4.37 -3.40 5.40
CA TYR A 42 3.43 -2.36 5.77
C TYR A 42 4.16 -1.03 5.87
N SER A 43 3.61 0.03 5.27
CA SER A 43 4.19 1.36 5.33
C SER A 43 4.04 2.03 6.70
N GLY A 44 3.02 1.64 7.47
CA GLY A 44 2.53 2.48 8.56
C GLY A 44 1.92 3.77 8.04
N ASP A 45 1.94 4.80 8.86
CA ASP A 45 1.54 6.15 8.50
C ASP A 45 2.67 6.86 7.75
N LEU A 46 2.50 7.01 6.44
CA LEU A 46 3.45 7.71 5.57
C LEU A 46 3.43 9.23 5.76
N GLY A 47 2.31 9.74 6.29
CA GLY A 47 2.08 11.15 6.53
C GLY A 47 0.60 11.43 6.74
N ASP A 48 0.29 12.63 7.21
CA ASP A 48 -1.06 13.16 7.27
C ASP A 48 -1.36 13.99 6.02
N TYR A 49 -2.55 13.81 5.48
CA TYR A 49 -3.02 14.42 4.25
C TYR A 49 -4.38 15.09 4.47
N PRO A 50 -4.64 16.21 3.76
CA PRO A 50 -5.89 16.94 3.87
C PRO A 50 -7.07 16.22 3.16
N SER A 51 -6.78 15.29 2.24
CA SER A 51 -7.78 14.56 1.45
C SER A 51 -7.43 13.08 1.37
N ASP A 52 -8.44 12.22 1.21
CA ASP A 52 -8.25 10.79 0.98
C ASP A 52 -7.51 10.52 -0.34
N ALA A 53 -7.77 11.31 -1.38
CA ALA A 53 -7.12 11.19 -2.68
C ALA A 53 -5.59 11.36 -2.56
N ASP A 54 -5.13 12.42 -1.89
CA ASP A 54 -3.71 12.67 -1.65
C ASP A 54 -3.08 11.53 -0.83
N ALA A 55 -3.81 11.04 0.18
CA ALA A 55 -3.35 9.94 1.03
C ALA A 55 -3.20 8.62 0.23
N ILE A 56 -4.17 8.33 -0.64
CA ILE A 56 -4.16 7.15 -1.52
C ILE A 56 -3.03 7.26 -2.54
N GLU A 57 -2.85 8.41 -3.18
CA GLU A 57 -1.76 8.62 -4.15
C GLU A 57 -0.39 8.43 -3.50
N ALA A 58 -0.18 8.98 -2.31
CA ALA A 58 1.08 8.82 -1.58
C ALA A 58 1.34 7.35 -1.19
N ALA A 59 0.32 6.67 -0.65
CA ALA A 59 0.38 5.26 -0.31
C ALA A 59 0.69 4.39 -1.54
N GLN A 60 0.03 4.66 -2.67
CA GLN A 60 0.25 3.97 -3.94
C GLN A 60 1.68 4.17 -4.44
N ARG A 61 2.17 5.41 -4.52
CA ARG A 61 3.53 5.72 -5.01
C ARG A 61 4.60 5.06 -4.16
N TRP A 62 4.43 5.07 -2.84
CA TRP A 62 5.34 4.40 -1.92
C TRP A 62 5.39 2.89 -2.18
N ALA A 63 4.21 2.25 -2.34
CA ALA A 63 4.14 0.81 -2.56
C ALA A 63 4.75 0.40 -3.90
N ILE A 64 4.51 1.19 -4.96
CA ILE A 64 5.12 0.99 -6.27
C ILE A 64 6.65 1.07 -6.18
N GLN A 65 7.19 2.10 -5.51
CA GLN A 65 8.64 2.23 -5.33
C GLN A 65 9.24 1.06 -4.55
N TRP A 66 8.56 0.59 -3.51
CA TRP A 66 9.03 -0.56 -2.74
C TRP A 66 9.07 -1.83 -3.61
N CYS A 67 8.00 -2.09 -4.36
CA CYS A 67 7.92 -3.21 -5.30
C CYS A 67 8.99 -3.12 -6.39
N ASP A 68 9.24 -1.92 -6.92
CA ASP A 68 10.26 -1.69 -7.94
C ASP A 68 11.65 -2.06 -7.43
N ASN A 69 12.00 -1.54 -6.24
CA ASN A 69 13.27 -1.84 -5.56
C ASN A 69 13.41 -3.32 -5.16
N ARG A 70 12.31 -4.06 -4.99
CA ARG A 70 12.32 -5.51 -4.69
C ARG A 70 12.45 -6.37 -5.95
N SER A 71 12.09 -5.83 -7.12
CA SER A 71 12.13 -6.51 -8.41
C SER A 71 13.44 -6.29 -9.20
N GLY A 72 14.34 -5.45 -8.68
CA GLY A 72 15.67 -5.17 -9.25
C GLY A 72 16.77 -6.07 -8.71
#